data_AF-A0A2R9BL80-F1
#
_entry.id   AF-A0A2R9BL80-F1
#
_cell.length_a   1.000
_cell.length_b   1.000
_cell.length_c   1.000
_cell.angle_alpha   90.00
_cell.angle_beta   90.00
_cell.angle_gamma   90.00
#
_symmetry.space_group_name_H-M   'P 1'
#
loop_
_entity.id
_entity.type
_entity.pdbx_description
1 polymer ?
#
loop_
_entity_poly.entity_id
_entity_poly.type
_entity_poly.pdbx_seq_one_letter_code
_entity_poly.pdbx_strand_id
1 'polypeptide(L)'
;MPRCRCLSLILLTIPLALVARKDPKKNETGVLRKLKPVNASNANVKQCLWFAMQEYNKESEDKYVFLVVKTLQAQLQVTNLLEYLIDVEIARSDCRKPLSTNEICAIQENSKLKKKLSCSFLVGALPWNGEFTVMEKKCEDA
;
A
#
# COMPACT_ATOMS: atom_id res chain seq x y z
N MET A 1 48.06 64.76 -24.59
CA MET A 1 47.27 63.92 -25.54
C MET A 1 48.25 62.95 -26.19
N PRO A 2 47.96 61.64 -26.37
CA PRO A 2 46.65 61.03 -26.57
C PRO A 2 46.28 59.92 -25.56
N ARG A 3 45.02 59.48 -25.70
CA ARG A 3 44.29 58.46 -24.94
C ARG A 3 44.69 57.04 -25.34
N CYS A 4 44.66 56.09 -24.40
CA CYS A 4 44.40 54.65 -24.63
C CYS A 4 44.46 53.94 -23.28
N ARG A 5 43.66 52.96 -22.89
CA ARG A 5 42.44 52.36 -23.41
C ARG A 5 41.88 51.58 -22.23
N CYS A 6 40.57 51.70 -22.02
CA CYS A 6 39.69 50.76 -21.34
C CYS A 6 40.31 49.38 -21.03
N LEU A 7 40.55 49.08 -19.75
CA LEU A 7 40.65 47.71 -19.25
C LEU A 7 39.71 47.61 -18.05
N SER A 8 38.42 47.54 -18.39
CA SER A 8 37.40 47.08 -17.46
C SER A 8 37.72 45.62 -17.14
N LEU A 9 38.32 45.38 -15.97
CA LEU A 9 38.52 44.04 -15.43
C LEU A 9 37.16 43.51 -15.00
N ILE A 10 36.40 42.97 -15.96
CA ILE A 10 35.22 42.17 -15.67
C ILE A 10 35.74 40.87 -15.04
N LEU A 11 35.73 40.81 -13.70
CA LEU A 11 35.87 39.56 -12.96
C LEU A 11 34.65 38.70 -13.30
N LEU A 12 34.79 37.80 -14.28
CA LEU A 12 33.87 36.69 -14.47
C LEU A 12 34.05 35.73 -13.29
N THR A 13 33.40 36.04 -12.18
CA THR A 13 33.17 35.06 -11.13
C THR A 13 32.22 34.03 -11.72
N ILE A 14 32.75 32.93 -12.24
CA ILE A 14 31.93 31.76 -12.53
C ILE A 14 31.60 31.17 -11.16
N PRO A 15 30.36 31.25 -10.66
CA PRO A 15 30.00 30.46 -9.50
C PRO A 15 30.19 29.01 -9.92
N LEU A 16 31.13 28.31 -9.29
CA LEU A 16 31.21 26.86 -9.37
C LEU A 16 29.96 26.33 -8.67
N ALA A 17 28.84 26.31 -9.39
CA ALA A 17 27.65 25.64 -8.94
C ALA A 17 28.02 24.16 -8.86
N LEU A 18 28.26 23.68 -7.65
CA LEU A 18 28.23 22.26 -7.31
C LEU A 18 26.80 21.79 -7.61
N VAL A 19 26.54 21.44 -8.86
CA VAL A 19 25.37 20.67 -9.23
C VAL A 19 25.64 19.30 -8.63
N ALA A 20 25.11 19.07 -7.43
CA ALA A 20 24.95 17.72 -6.94
C ALA A 20 24.15 16.97 -8.00
N ARG A 21 24.81 16.08 -8.75
CA ARG A 21 24.09 15.08 -9.53
C ARG A 21 23.27 14.31 -8.51
N LYS A 22 21.97 14.59 -8.43
CA LYS A 22 21.02 13.60 -7.93
C LYS A 22 21.18 12.43 -8.88
N ASP A 23 21.88 11.41 -8.42
CA ASP A 23 21.92 10.13 -9.11
C ASP A 23 20.45 9.69 -9.29
N PRO A 24 19.92 9.62 -10.53
CA PRO A 24 18.51 9.31 -10.75
C PRO A 24 18.13 7.91 -10.25
N LYS A 25 19.11 7.09 -9.85
CA LYS A 25 18.94 5.71 -9.39
C LYS A 25 18.65 5.53 -7.91
N LYS A 26 18.41 6.58 -7.14
CA LYS A 26 18.04 6.45 -5.71
C LYS A 26 16.53 6.43 -5.51
N ASN A 27 15.82 5.52 -6.19
CA ASN A 27 14.41 5.16 -5.92
C ASN A 27 13.89 3.96 -6.74
N GLU A 28 14.74 3.14 -7.36
CA GLU A 28 14.29 1.79 -7.75
C GLU A 28 14.38 0.91 -6.51
N THR A 29 13.30 0.81 -5.72
CA THR A 29 13.10 -0.39 -4.90
C THR A 29 13.24 -1.57 -5.85
N GLY A 30 14.35 -2.30 -5.76
CA GLY A 30 14.72 -3.30 -6.74
C GLY A 30 13.65 -4.38 -6.82
N VAL A 31 12.74 -4.26 -7.78
CA VAL A 31 11.75 -5.28 -8.08
C VAL A 31 12.52 -6.48 -8.64
N LEU A 32 12.78 -7.46 -7.77
CA LEU A 32 13.50 -8.67 -8.12
C LEU A 32 12.64 -9.56 -9.03
N ARG A 33 11.32 -9.56 -8.82
CA ARG A 33 10.34 -10.22 -9.69
C ARG A 33 9.11 -9.37 -9.81
N LYS A 34 8.73 -9.03 -11.04
CA LYS A 34 7.49 -8.31 -11.34
C LYS A 34 6.26 -9.08 -10.84
N LEU A 35 5.20 -8.33 -10.59
CA LEU A 35 3.88 -8.82 -10.19
C LEU A 35 3.42 -9.99 -11.08
N LYS A 36 3.09 -11.12 -10.47
CA LYS A 36 2.55 -12.31 -11.13
C LYS A 36 1.32 -12.84 -10.40
N PRO A 37 0.31 -13.38 -11.11
CA PRO A 37 -0.82 -14.03 -10.47
C PRO A 37 -0.40 -15.14 -9.51
N VAL A 38 -1.07 -15.22 -8.36
CA VAL A 38 -0.96 -16.30 -7.39
C VAL A 38 -2.36 -16.75 -6.98
N ASN A 39 -2.51 -18.03 -6.64
CA ASN A 39 -3.81 -18.56 -6.24
C ASN A 39 -4.27 -17.89 -4.92
N ALA A 40 -5.51 -17.41 -4.88
CA ALA A 40 -6.12 -16.84 -3.67
C ALA A 40 -6.16 -17.81 -2.47
N SER A 41 -6.14 -19.12 -2.74
CA SER A 41 -6.08 -20.17 -1.73
C SER A 41 -4.69 -20.38 -1.12
N ASN A 42 -3.65 -19.72 -1.64
CA ASN A 42 -2.29 -19.77 -1.10
C ASN A 42 -2.29 -19.32 0.37
N ALA A 43 -1.58 -20.06 1.24
CA ALA A 43 -1.55 -19.80 2.67
C ALA A 43 -1.06 -18.39 3.01
N ASN A 44 -0.02 -17.89 2.31
CA ASN A 44 0.52 -16.56 2.54
C ASN A 44 -0.48 -15.47 2.12
N VAL A 45 -1.22 -15.69 1.02
CA VAL A 45 -2.30 -14.77 0.59
C VAL A 45 -3.38 -14.69 1.67
N LYS A 46 -3.81 -15.84 2.22
CA LYS A 46 -4.80 -15.87 3.30
C LYS A 46 -4.31 -15.15 4.56
N GLN A 47 -3.05 -15.33 4.93
CA GLN A 47 -2.47 -14.69 6.11
C GLN A 47 -2.31 -13.17 5.92
N CYS A 48 -1.86 -12.73 4.74
CA CYS A 48 -1.78 -11.32 4.39
C CYS A 48 -3.16 -10.67 4.37
N LEU A 49 -4.16 -11.32 3.79
CA LEU A 49 -5.54 -10.83 3.77
C LEU A 49 -6.13 -10.75 5.19
N TRP A 50 -5.90 -11.77 6.02
CA TRP A 50 -6.31 -11.75 7.42
C TRP A 50 -5.72 -10.54 8.15
N PHE A 51 -4.41 -10.33 8.04
CA PHE A 51 -3.73 -9.19 8.65
C PHE A 51 -4.28 -7.85 8.14
N ALA A 52 -4.45 -7.71 6.82
CA ALA A 52 -4.99 -6.50 6.20
C ALA A 52 -6.42 -6.19 6.67
N MET A 53 -7.25 -7.21 6.88
CA MET A 53 -8.62 -7.03 7.41
C MET A 53 -8.63 -6.61 8.89
N GLN A 54 -7.67 -7.07 9.69
CA GLN A 54 -7.52 -6.62 11.08
C GLN A 54 -7.19 -5.13 11.11
N GLU A 55 -6.19 -4.70 10.33
CA GLU A 55 -5.81 -3.28 10.24
C GLU A 55 -6.94 -2.43 9.63
N TYR A 56 -7.60 -2.91 8.58
CA TYR A 56 -8.77 -2.24 8.01
C TYR A 56 -9.86 -1.98 9.05
N ASN A 57 -10.21 -3.01 9.83
CA ASN A 57 -11.27 -2.91 10.84
C ASN A 57 -10.87 -2.01 12.01
N LYS A 58 -9.59 -1.99 12.39
CA LYS A 58 -9.06 -1.09 13.42
C LYS A 58 -9.10 0.37 12.97
N GLU A 59 -8.75 0.65 11.72
CA GLU A 59 -8.68 2.02 11.17
C GLU A 59 -10.05 2.56 10.72
N SER A 60 -10.96 1.69 10.29
CA SER A 60 -12.27 2.10 9.77
C SER A 60 -13.14 2.72 10.87
N GLU A 61 -13.65 3.93 10.60
CA GLU A 61 -14.59 4.65 11.47
C GLU A 61 -16.00 4.02 11.51
N ASP A 62 -16.27 3.03 10.66
CA ASP A 62 -17.55 2.32 10.69
C ASP A 62 -17.72 1.59 12.02
N LYS A 63 -18.93 1.70 12.59
CA LYS A 63 -19.31 1.08 13.86
C LYS A 63 -19.35 -0.44 13.79
N TYR A 64 -19.39 -1.00 12.58
CA TYR A 64 -19.48 -2.42 12.34
C TYR A 64 -18.17 -2.99 11.79
N VAL A 65 -17.95 -4.27 12.08
CA VAL A 65 -16.82 -5.02 11.51
C VAL A 65 -17.14 -5.38 10.05
N PHE A 66 -16.13 -5.33 9.18
CA PHE A 66 -16.20 -5.80 7.81
C PHE A 66 -15.58 -7.19 7.69
N LEU A 67 -16.23 -8.04 6.89
CA LEU A 67 -15.80 -9.39 6.58
C LEU A 67 -15.51 -9.52 5.08
N VAL A 68 -14.62 -10.44 4.73
CA VAL A 68 -14.36 -10.80 3.34
C VAL A 68 -15.53 -11.58 2.79
N VAL A 69 -16.09 -11.14 1.66
CA VAL A 69 -17.10 -11.87 0.90
C VAL A 69 -16.42 -12.82 -0.09
N LYS A 70 -15.47 -12.29 -0.86
CA LYS A 70 -14.67 -13.07 -1.84
C LYS A 70 -13.35 -12.39 -2.13
N THR A 71 -12.34 -13.20 -2.40
CA THR A 71 -11.09 -12.75 -3.03
C THR A 71 -11.29 -12.79 -4.54
N LEU A 72 -11.10 -11.67 -5.22
CA LEU A 72 -11.25 -11.54 -6.67
C LEU A 72 -10.00 -12.02 -7.38
N GLN A 73 -8.84 -11.53 -6.95
CA GLN A 73 -7.55 -11.94 -7.45
C GLN A 73 -6.45 -11.67 -6.43
N ALA A 74 -5.32 -12.37 -6.59
CA ALA A 74 -4.11 -12.14 -5.84
C ALA A 74 -2.90 -12.19 -6.77
N GLN A 75 -1.94 -11.31 -6.52
CA GLN A 75 -0.71 -11.23 -7.28
C GLN A 75 0.46 -11.06 -6.32
N LEU A 76 1.62 -11.63 -6.67
CA LEU A 76 2.85 -11.58 -5.90
C LEU A 76 3.94 -10.84 -6.67
N GLN A 77 4.58 -9.89 -6.02
CA GLN A 77 5.84 -9.28 -6.43
C GLN A 77 6.91 -9.55 -5.36
N VAL A 78 8.17 -9.62 -5.78
CA VAL A 78 9.30 -9.81 -4.86
C VAL A 78 10.20 -8.59 -4.93
N THR A 79 10.41 -7.95 -3.79
CA THR A 79 11.34 -6.83 -3.57
C THR A 79 12.33 -7.26 -2.48
N ASN A 80 12.57 -6.43 -1.46
CA ASN A 80 13.13 -6.86 -0.18
C ASN A 80 12.10 -7.60 0.70
N LEU A 81 10.82 -7.60 0.30
CA LEU A 81 9.69 -8.29 0.92
C LEU A 81 8.99 -9.20 -0.10
N LEU A 82 8.11 -10.08 0.39
CA LEU A 82 7.06 -10.67 -0.46
C LEU A 82 5.85 -9.73 -0.45
N GLU A 83 5.57 -9.10 -1.57
CA GLU A 83 4.49 -8.12 -1.71
C GLU A 83 3.28 -8.76 -2.38
N TYR A 84 2.19 -8.88 -1.64
CA TYR A 84 0.93 -9.44 -2.12
C TYR A 84 -0.05 -8.31 -2.43
N LEU A 85 -0.42 -8.15 -3.70
CA LEU A 85 -1.55 -7.33 -4.11
C LEU A 85 -2.81 -8.21 -4.13
N ILE A 86 -3.77 -7.89 -3.27
CA ILE A 86 -4.97 -8.70 -3.05
C ILE A 86 -6.20 -7.83 -3.28
N ASP A 87 -7.00 -8.20 -4.29
CA ASP A 87 -8.26 -7.56 -4.59
C ASP A 87 -9.41 -8.40 -4.05
N VAL A 88 -10.31 -7.76 -3.32
CA VAL A 88 -11.28 -8.44 -2.46
C VAL A 88 -12.57 -7.61 -2.38
N GLU A 89 -13.71 -8.30 -2.36
CA GLU A 89 -14.98 -7.71 -1.95
C GLU A 89 -15.17 -7.95 -0.45
N ILE A 90 -15.39 -6.87 0.30
CA ILE A 90 -15.75 -6.93 1.72
C ILE A 90 -17.16 -6.41 1.94
N ALA A 91 -17.80 -6.85 3.01
CA ALA A 91 -19.11 -6.34 3.40
C ALA A 91 -19.21 -6.14 4.90
N ARG A 92 -20.08 -5.20 5.28
CA ARG A 92 -20.43 -4.94 6.67
C ARG A 92 -21.06 -6.20 7.27
N SER A 93 -20.67 -6.50 8.50
CA SER A 93 -21.27 -7.57 9.32
C SER A 93 -22.35 -7.03 10.26
N ASP A 94 -23.00 -7.95 10.96
CA ASP A 94 -23.88 -7.66 12.09
C ASP A 94 -23.13 -7.34 13.40
N CYS A 95 -21.86 -7.71 13.51
CA CYS A 95 -21.00 -7.39 14.65
C CYS A 95 -20.63 -5.90 14.72
N ARG A 96 -20.69 -5.35 15.93
CA ARG A 96 -20.23 -3.99 16.24
C ARG A 96 -18.82 -4.00 16.82
N LYS A 97 -18.10 -2.90 16.64
CA LYS A 97 -16.80 -2.68 17.30
C LYS A 97 -17.02 -2.12 18.72
N PRO A 98 -16.18 -2.48 19.71
CA PRO A 98 -15.08 -3.45 19.62
C PRO A 98 -15.61 -4.89 19.59
N LEU A 99 -14.93 -5.77 18.85
CA LEU A 99 -15.31 -7.18 18.76
C LEU A 99 -14.99 -7.91 20.07
N SER A 100 -15.94 -8.68 20.59
CA SER A 100 -15.68 -9.57 21.73
C SER A 100 -15.00 -10.87 21.29
N THR A 101 -14.21 -11.50 22.18
CA THR A 101 -13.36 -12.67 21.84
C THR A 101 -14.13 -13.88 21.28
N ASN A 102 -15.43 -13.97 21.54
CA ASN A 102 -16.27 -15.11 21.15
C ASN A 102 -17.40 -14.73 20.18
N GLU A 103 -17.36 -13.52 19.59
CA GLU A 103 -18.39 -13.08 18.66
C GLU A 103 -18.23 -13.77 17.29
N ILE A 104 -19.29 -14.42 16.83
CA ILE A 104 -19.37 -14.98 15.48
C ILE A 104 -20.13 -13.96 14.63
N CYS A 105 -19.46 -13.40 13.62
CA CYS A 105 -20.03 -12.37 12.76
C CYS A 105 -20.57 -12.96 11.46
N ALA A 106 -21.73 -12.48 11.02
CA ALA A 106 -22.31 -12.79 9.73
C ALA A 106 -22.43 -11.53 8.87
N ILE A 107 -22.56 -11.71 7.56
CA ILE A 107 -22.76 -10.57 6.65
C ILE A 107 -24.12 -9.92 6.94
N GLN A 108 -24.15 -8.59 6.99
CA GLN A 108 -25.37 -7.83 7.28
C GLN A 108 -26.40 -7.96 6.14
N GLU A 109 -27.55 -8.57 6.44
CA GLU A 109 -28.65 -8.73 5.49
C GLU A 109 -29.66 -7.58 5.52
N ASN A 110 -29.66 -6.76 6.57
CA ASN A 110 -30.58 -5.60 6.66
C ASN A 110 -30.30 -4.60 5.53
N SER A 111 -31.27 -4.38 4.66
CA SER A 111 -31.13 -3.54 3.46
C SER A 111 -30.70 -2.10 3.74
N LYS A 112 -31.06 -1.53 4.90
CA LYS A 112 -30.68 -0.17 5.32
C LYS A 112 -29.24 -0.09 5.85
N LEU A 113 -28.71 -1.22 6.32
CA LEU A 113 -27.38 -1.33 6.89
C LEU A 113 -26.41 -2.06 5.97
N LYS A 114 -26.84 -2.62 4.84
CA LYS A 114 -25.94 -3.26 3.90
C LYS A 114 -24.91 -2.24 3.40
N LYS A 115 -23.65 -2.66 3.38
CA LYS A 115 -22.57 -1.90 2.75
C LYS A 115 -21.55 -2.91 2.23
N LYS A 116 -21.15 -2.74 0.97
CA LYS A 116 -20.14 -3.54 0.30
C LYS A 116 -19.08 -2.63 -0.28
N LEU A 117 -17.83 -3.07 -0.22
CA LEU A 117 -16.70 -2.33 -0.75
C LEU A 117 -15.83 -3.27 -1.57
N SER A 118 -15.29 -2.76 -2.67
CA SER A 118 -14.21 -3.39 -3.41
C SER A 118 -12.91 -2.77 -2.94
N CYS A 119 -12.00 -3.60 -2.43
CA CYS A 119 -10.74 -3.16 -1.85
C CYS A 119 -9.54 -3.82 -2.53
N SER A 120 -8.47 -3.04 -2.72
CA SER A 120 -7.14 -3.50 -3.09
C SER A 120 -6.19 -3.26 -1.92
N PHE A 121 -5.56 -4.31 -1.44
CA PHE A 121 -4.53 -4.26 -0.41
C PHE A 121 -3.17 -4.66 -0.99
N LEU A 122 -2.15 -3.84 -0.76
CA LEU A 122 -0.76 -4.24 -0.95
C LEU A 122 -0.16 -4.56 0.41
N VAL A 123 0.17 -5.83 0.64
CA VAL A 123 0.69 -6.32 1.91
C VAL A 123 2.11 -6.86 1.72
N GLY A 124 3.07 -6.25 2.40
CA GLY A 124 4.43 -6.77 2.50
C GLY A 124 4.51 -7.84 3.60
N ALA A 125 5.20 -8.94 3.32
CA ALA A 125 5.36 -10.05 4.25
C ALA A 125 6.81 -10.55 4.29
N LEU A 126 7.29 -10.86 5.51
CA LEU A 126 8.47 -11.68 5.79
C LEU A 126 8.01 -12.93 6.53
N PRO A 127 7.57 -13.99 5.82
CA PRO A 127 6.95 -15.15 6.46
C PRO A 127 7.84 -15.86 7.48
N TRP A 128 9.16 -15.83 7.29
CA TRP A 128 10.13 -16.43 8.20
C TRP A 128 10.24 -15.71 9.55
N ASN A 129 9.83 -14.44 9.62
CA ASN A 129 9.77 -13.66 10.86
C ASN A 129 8.33 -13.48 11.38
N GLY A 130 7.32 -13.86 10.60
CA GLY A 130 5.91 -13.58 10.92
C GLY A 130 5.56 -12.09 10.86
N GLU A 131 6.32 -11.29 10.11
CA GLU A 131 6.09 -9.85 9.97
C GLU A 131 5.22 -9.55 8.75
N PHE A 132 4.20 -8.71 8.95
CA PHE A 132 3.28 -8.25 7.91
C PHE A 132 3.12 -6.73 8.00
N THR A 133 2.91 -6.08 6.86
CA THR A 133 2.68 -4.63 6.80
C THR A 133 1.73 -4.31 5.66
N VAL A 134 0.64 -3.61 5.96
CA VAL A 134 -0.22 -3.04 4.92
C VAL A 134 0.49 -1.81 4.36
N MET A 135 1.00 -1.92 3.13
CA MET A 135 1.76 -0.87 2.46
C MET A 135 0.84 0.10 1.73
N GLU A 136 -0.21 -0.43 1.08
CA GLU A 136 -1.26 0.36 0.46
C GLU A 136 -2.63 -0.28 0.72
N LYS A 137 -3.64 0.58 0.79
CA LYS A 137 -5.05 0.20 0.87
C LYS A 137 -5.86 1.19 0.06
N LYS A 138 -6.68 0.70 -0.85
CA LYS A 138 -7.67 1.48 -1.61
C LYS A 138 -8.99 0.74 -1.54
N CYS A 139 -10.08 1.44 -1.22
CA CYS A 139 -11.42 0.86 -1.13
C CYS A 139 -12.45 1.81 -1.72
N GLU A 140 -13.38 1.26 -2.47
CA GLU A 140 -14.46 1.98 -3.15
C GLU A 140 -15.78 1.24 -2.94
N ASP A 141 -16.90 1.92 -3.08
CA ASP A 141 -18.22 1.27 -3.01
C ASP A 141 -18.35 0.24 -4.16
N ALA A 142 -18.79 -0.97 -3.82
CA ALA A 142 -18.94 -2.09 -4.76
C ALA A 142 -20.32 -2.14 -5.44
#